data_AF-X1VB10-F1
#
_entry.id   AF-X1VB10-F1
#
_cell.length_a   1.000
_cell.length_b   1.000
_cell.length_c   1.000
_cell.angle_alpha   90.00
_cell.angle_beta   90.00
_cell.angle_gamma   90.00
#
_symmetry.space_group_name_H-M   'P 1'
#
loop_
_entity.id
_entity.type
_entity.pdbx_description
1 polymer ?
#
loop_
_entity_poly.entity_id
_entity_poly.type
_entity_poly.pdbx_seq_one_letter_code
_entity_poly.pdbx_strand_id
1 'polypeptide(L)'
;MSVALKGFSVACPKCGAKKRINVPESLFYQKKFGTVKIKVPQGAVCKDHNFIVFISTKGQIVGYDVIDTSVSSNKDANLSKDISKLSLDELIDS
;
A
#
# COMPACT_ATOMS: atom_id res chain seq x y z
N MET A 1 17.91 20.71 8.46
CA MET A 1 16.45 20.98 8.48
C MET A 1 15.80 19.93 9.36
N SER A 2 15.11 20.33 10.43
CA SER A 2 14.45 19.41 11.36
C SER A 2 13.06 19.06 10.83
N VAL A 3 12.75 17.78 10.63
CA VAL A 3 11.42 17.34 10.17
C VAL A 3 10.50 17.25 11.38
N ALA A 4 9.45 18.07 11.41
CA ALA A 4 8.41 17.97 12.43
C ALA A 4 7.63 16.66 12.27
N LEU A 5 7.45 15.92 13.36
CA LEU A 5 6.78 14.62 13.39
C LEU A 5 5.53 14.69 14.26
N LYS A 6 4.43 14.13 13.76
CA LYS A 6 3.18 13.97 14.49
C LYS A 6 2.92 12.52 14.83
N GLY A 7 2.61 12.28 16.10
CA GLY A 7 2.35 10.95 16.63
C GLY A 7 0.87 10.56 16.52
N PHE A 8 0.60 9.34 16.06
CA PHE A 8 -0.74 8.76 15.96
C PHE A 8 -0.80 7.44 16.73
N SER A 9 -1.86 7.22 17.51
CA SER A 9 -2.11 5.94 18.18
C SER A 9 -2.88 5.03 17.24
N VAL A 10 -2.16 4.09 16.62
CA VAL A 10 -2.70 3.18 15.59
C VAL A 10 -2.96 1.82 16.20
N ALA A 11 -4.13 1.24 15.92
CA ALA A 11 -4.49 -0.11 16.31
C ALA A 11 -4.39 -1.05 15.09
N CYS A 12 -3.85 -2.25 15.29
CA CYS A 12 -3.91 -3.30 14.28
C CYS A 12 -5.38 -3.74 14.09
N PRO A 13 -5.93 -3.70 12.87
CA PRO A 13 -7.32 -4.10 12.63
C PRO A 13 -7.57 -5.61 12.78
N LYS A 14 -6.53 -6.44 12.76
CA LYS A 14 -6.65 -7.90 12.89
C LYS A 14 -6.59 -8.41 14.34
N CYS A 15 -5.67 -7.89 15.15
CA CYS A 15 -5.45 -8.38 16.53
C CYS A 15 -5.66 -7.33 17.63
N GLY A 16 -5.97 -6.08 17.27
CA GLY A 16 -6.24 -5.01 18.22
C GLY A 16 -5.01 -4.40 18.92
N ALA A 17 -3.80 -4.90 18.65
CA ALA A 17 -2.55 -4.37 19.21
C ALA A 17 -2.41 -2.87 18.89
N LYS A 18 -2.08 -2.04 19.90
CA LYS A 18 -1.95 -0.59 19.76
C LYS A 18 -0.51 -0.15 19.85
N LYS A 19 -0.11 0.79 18.98
CA LYS A 19 1.21 1.42 19.06
C LYS A 19 1.16 2.87 18.56
N ARG A 20 2.03 3.70 19.10
CA ARG A 20 2.25 5.05 18.60
C ARG A 20 3.20 5.01 17.40
N ILE A 21 2.79 5.58 16.27
CA ILE A 21 3.64 5.78 15.09
C ILE A 21 3.84 7.28 14.88
N ASN A 22 5.01 7.67 14.38
CA ASN A 22 5.34 9.06 14.08
C ASN A 22 5.38 9.25 12.57
N VAL A 23 4.69 10.28 12.09
CA VAL A 23 4.55 10.58 10.67
C VAL A 23 4.94 12.04 10.43
N PRO A 24 5.69 12.35 9.37
CA PRO A 24 6.05 13.74 9.04
C PRO A 24 4.81 14.62 8.91
N GLU A 25 4.80 15.75 9.60
CA GLU A 25 3.68 16.70 9.54
C GLU A 25 3.48 17.28 8.15
N SER A 26 4.55 17.36 7.36
CA SER A 26 4.55 17.84 5.97
C SER A 26 3.56 17.07 5.06
N LEU A 27 3.24 15.81 5.38
CA LEU A 27 2.24 15.03 4.63
C LEU A 27 0.82 15.60 4.77
N PHE A 28 0.56 16.39 5.80
CA PHE A 28 -0.76 16.94 6.11
C PHE A 28 -0.90 18.42 5.71
N TYR A 29 0.21 19.18 5.65
CA TYR A 29 0.19 20.62 5.40
C TYR A 29 -0.30 21.03 4.01
N GLN A 30 -0.05 20.23 2.98
CA GLN A 30 -0.31 20.65 1.59
C GLN A 30 -1.74 20.39 1.11
N LYS A 31 -2.55 19.63 1.85
CA LYS A 31 -3.85 19.17 1.34
C LYS A 31 -5.01 19.82 2.09
N LYS A 32 -5.78 20.66 1.38
CA LYS A 32 -7.00 21.31 1.91
C LYS A 32 -8.08 20.30 2.31
N PHE A 33 -8.13 19.14 1.65
CA PHE A 33 -9.08 18.05 1.93
C PHE A 33 -8.48 16.69 1.54
N GLY A 34 -9.06 15.60 2.06
CA GLY A 34 -8.71 14.23 1.67
C GLY A 34 -8.10 13.37 2.79
N THR A 35 -7.48 12.26 2.39
CA THR A 35 -6.85 11.30 3.30
C THR A 35 -5.43 10.97 2.84
N VAL A 36 -4.55 10.77 3.81
CA VAL A 36 -3.20 10.22 3.67
C VAL A 36 -3.30 8.73 3.92
N LYS A 37 -2.88 7.92 2.95
CA LYS A 37 -2.77 6.47 3.08
C LYS A 37 -1.37 6.13 3.55
N ILE A 38 -1.25 5.43 4.67
CA ILE A 38 0.03 5.02 5.24
C ILE A 38 0.05 3.50 5.31
N LYS A 39 1.00 2.88 4.59
CA LYS A 39 1.24 1.44 4.67
C LYS A 39 1.98 1.15 5.97
N VAL A 40 1.39 0.32 6.82
CA VAL A 40 1.94 -0.15 8.08
C VAL A 40 2.45 -1.57 7.87
N PRO A 41 3.77 -1.78 7.78
CA PRO A 41 4.33 -3.11 7.61
C PRO A 41 4.28 -3.91 8.92
N GLN A 42 4.46 -5.22 8.79
CA GLN A 42 4.68 -6.14 9.90
C GLN A 42 5.85 -5.67 10.78
N GLY A 43 5.72 -5.87 12.09
CA GLY A 43 6.65 -5.37 13.10
C GLY A 43 6.46 -3.89 13.47
N ALA A 44 5.81 -3.08 12.63
CA ALA A 44 5.62 -1.66 12.92
C ALA A 44 4.66 -1.45 14.09
N VAL A 45 3.45 -2.04 14.05
CA VAL A 45 2.43 -1.96 15.13
C VAL A 45 2.26 -3.30 15.86
N CYS A 46 2.15 -4.39 15.12
CA CYS A 46 2.10 -5.75 15.63
C CYS A 46 3.10 -6.63 14.86
N LYS A 47 3.42 -7.82 15.35
CA LYS A 47 4.47 -8.67 14.76
C LYS A 47 4.10 -9.21 13.38
N ASP A 48 2.83 -9.55 13.16
CA ASP A 48 2.46 -10.47 12.07
C ASP A 48 1.66 -9.82 10.92
N HIS A 49 1.03 -8.67 11.15
CA HIS A 49 0.05 -8.12 10.20
C HIS A 49 0.52 -6.85 9.50
N ASN A 50 0.30 -6.83 8.18
CA ASN A 50 0.41 -5.65 7.32
C ASN A 50 -0.99 -5.06 7.10
N PHE A 51 -1.10 -3.73 7.08
CA PHE A 51 -2.35 -3.04 6.80
C PHE A 51 -2.07 -1.61 6.33
N ILE A 52 -3.09 -0.91 5.86
CA ILE A 52 -3.06 0.50 5.52
C ILE A 52 -3.93 1.24 6.54
N VAL A 53 -3.43 2.35 7.08
CA VAL A 53 -4.23 3.28 7.89
C VAL A 53 -4.51 4.53 7.07
N PHE A 54 -5.75 5.00 7.12
CA PHE A 54 -6.17 6.24 6.49
C PHE A 54 -6.24 7.33 7.54
N ILE A 55 -5.52 8.42 7.32
CA ILE A 55 -5.51 9.59 8.22
C ILE A 55 -6.00 10.79 7.43
N SER A 56 -7.02 11.48 7.92
CA SER A 56 -7.49 12.73 7.30
C SER A 56 -6.41 13.80 7.33
N THR A 57 -6.51 14.80 6.46
CA THR A 57 -5.63 15.98 6.50
C THR A 57 -5.71 16.76 7.82
N LYS A 58 -6.80 16.57 8.58
CA LYS A 58 -6.98 17.10 9.94
C LYS A 58 -6.26 16.28 11.02
N GLY A 59 -5.63 15.15 10.66
CA GLY A 59 -4.92 14.27 11.58
C GLY A 59 -5.82 13.33 12.38
N GLN A 60 -6.98 12.95 11.84
CA GLN A 60 -7.86 11.95 12.45
C GLN A 60 -7.75 10.63 11.69
N ILE A 61 -7.65 9.52 12.40
CA ILE A 61 -7.73 8.20 11.77
C ILE A 61 -9.18 8.00 11.31
N VAL A 62 -9.38 7.78 10.01
CA VAL A 62 -10.71 7.62 9.41
C VAL A 62 -11.05 6.17 9.10
N GLY A 63 -10.05 5.28 9.06
CA GLY A 63 -10.28 3.87 8.79
C GLY A 63 -8.99 3.08 8.58
N TYR A 64 -9.18 1.80 8.27
CA TYR A 64 -8.13 0.82 8.04
C TYR A 64 -8.49 -0.03 6.83
N ASP A 65 -7.48 -0.52 6.13
CA ASP A 65 -7.62 -1.49 5.04
C ASP A 65 -6.61 -2.61 5.26
N VAL A 66 -7.09 -3.84 5.17
CA VAL A 66 -6.35 -5.04 5.49
C VAL A 66 -5.79 -5.64 4.21
N ILE A 67 -4.48 -5.90 4.19
CA ILE A 67 -3.84 -6.52 3.03
C ILE A 67 -3.78 -8.02 3.27
N ASP A 68 -4.77 -8.77 2.78
CA ASP A 68 -4.86 -10.23 2.93
C ASP A 68 -4.11 -11.01 1.85
N THR A 69 -3.81 -10.38 0.72
CA THR A 69 -3.19 -11.03 -0.44
C THR A 69 -1.93 -10.30 -0.90
N SER A 70 -0.83 -11.04 -0.97
CA SER A 70 0.36 -10.66 -1.71
C SER A 70 0.32 -11.33 -3.08
N VAL A 71 0.26 -10.55 -4.15
CA VAL A 71 0.51 -11.09 -5.50
C VAL A 71 2.01 -11.32 -5.61
N SER A 72 2.44 -12.57 -5.51
CA SER A 72 3.79 -12.98 -5.90
C SER A 72 3.85 -12.95 -7.43
N SER A 73 4.67 -12.07 -7.99
CA SER A 73 5.11 -12.23 -9.37
C SER A 73 6.02 -13.46 -9.43
N ASN A 74 5.43 -14.65 -9.59
CA ASN A 74 6.18 -15.78 -10.11
C ASN A 74 6.69 -15.38 -11.49
N LYS A 75 7.97 -15.02 -11.59
CA LYS A 75 8.64 -14.92 -12.89
C LYS A 75 8.91 -16.29 -13.52
N ASP A 76 8.50 -17.37 -12.87
CA ASP A 76 8.76 -18.73 -13.31
C ASP A 76 7.47 -19.57 -13.32
N ALA A 77 6.67 -19.37 -14.36
CA ALA A 77 5.77 -20.42 -14.84
C ALA A 77 5.76 -20.32 -16.37
N ASN A 78 6.67 -21.09 -17.00
CA ASN A 78 6.68 -21.48 -18.41
C ASN A 78 5.53 -20.88 -19.23
N LEU A 79 5.76 -19.68 -19.80
CA LEU A 79 5.01 -19.26 -20.96
C LEU A 79 5.43 -20.23 -22.06
N SER A 80 4.56 -21.19 -22.35
CA SER A 80 4.70 -22.12 -23.46
C SER A 80 5.23 -21.37 -24.68
N LYS A 81 6.41 -21.82 -25.12
CA LYS A 81 7.03 -21.49 -26.40
C LYS A 81 5.96 -21.65 -27.50
N ASP A 82 5.39 -20.55 -27.99
CA ASP A 82 4.92 -20.34 -29.36
C ASP A 82 4.09 -19.03 -29.47
N ILE A 83 4.75 -17.89 -29.33
CA ILE A 83 4.20 -16.60 -29.83
C ILE A 83 5.10 -16.03 -30.94
N SER A 84 6.22 -16.69 -31.24
CA SER A 84 7.17 -16.24 -32.26
C SER A 84 6.74 -16.54 -33.70
N LYS A 85 5.49 -17.00 -33.92
CA LYS A 85 5.01 -17.43 -35.24
C LYS A 85 3.76 -16.70 -35.74
N LEU A 86 3.43 -15.56 -35.16
CA LEU A 86 2.45 -14.63 -35.76
C LEU A 86 3.24 -13.49 -36.41
N SER A 87 3.74 -13.71 -37.64
CA SER A 87 4.11 -12.57 -38.50
C SER A 87 2.83 -11.96 -39.06
N LEU A 88 2.82 -10.64 -39.22
CA LEU A 88 1.69 -9.85 -39.68
C LEU A 88 1.29 -10.11 -41.15
N ASP A 89 1.93 -11.07 -41.82
CA ASP A 89 1.83 -11.29 -43.27
C ASP A 89 0.62 -12.15 -43.67
N GLU A 90 -0.09 -12.77 -42.72
CA GLU A 90 -1.29 -13.59 -43.02
C GLU A 90 -2.63 -12.86 -42.83
N LEU A 91 -2.63 -11.54 -42.58
CA LEU A 91 -3.86 -10.74 -42.44
C LEU A 91 -4.20 -9.88 -43.67
N ILE A 92 -3.52 -10.08 -44.80
CA ILE A 92 -3.83 -9.42 -46.06
C ILE A 92 -3.82 -10.47 -47.18
N ASP A 93 -4.95 -11.15 -47.39
CA ASP A 93 -5.55 -11.40 -48.71
C ASP A 93 -6.68 -12.43 -48.63
N SER A 94 -7.93 -11.95 -48.78
CA SER A 94 -9.00 -12.50 -49.63
C SER A 94 -10.29 -11.70 -49.41
#